data_AF-A0A2E7S990-F1
#
_entry.id   AF-A0A2E7S990-F1
#
_cell.length_a   1.000
_cell.length_b   1.000
_cell.length_c   1.000
_cell.angle_alpha   90.00
_cell.angle_beta   90.00
_cell.angle_gamma   90.00
#
_symmetry.space_group_name_H-M   'P 1'
#
loop_
_entity.id
_entity.type
_entity.pdbx_description
1 polymer ?
#
loop_
_entity_poly.entity_id
_entity_poly.type
_entity_poly.pdbx_seq_one_letter_code
_entity_poly.pdbx_strand_id
1 'polypeptide(L)'
;MPTPKNIHELEALLVSSEENNGIDHVDTAEIRHKLAHCYRAIQNFDKAIILFKRNISTSEKSLGLTHMITLRRRSSLANCLYASSRYDEAIRIFESILHDRSRSLGPYHPDTLRTQGSLANCYRAIGALEKSLQLHNENLRLRKKFLGSRDESTISSARNVNLTKHLMHANDL
;
A
#
# COMPACT_ATOMS: atom_id res chain seq x y z
N MET A 1 6.66 27.63 -7.83
CA MET A 1 6.42 27.59 -6.37
C MET A 1 7.49 26.71 -5.73
N PRO A 2 8.16 27.14 -4.63
CA PRO A 2 9.10 26.29 -3.92
C PRO A 2 8.38 25.05 -3.37
N THR A 3 9.01 23.88 -3.45
CA THR A 3 8.50 22.65 -2.84
C THR A 3 8.52 22.80 -1.32
N PRO A 4 7.39 22.63 -0.61
CA PRO A 4 7.33 22.70 0.84
C PRO A 4 8.32 21.71 1.48
N LYS A 5 9.09 22.18 2.48
CA LYS A 5 10.15 21.39 3.13
C LYS A 5 9.73 20.81 4.47
N ASN A 6 8.64 21.27 5.07
CA ASN A 6 8.15 20.78 6.36
C ASN A 6 6.61 20.61 6.38
N ILE A 7 6.11 19.93 7.42
CA ILE A 7 4.68 19.62 7.57
C ILE A 7 3.82 20.88 7.64
N HIS A 8 4.26 21.91 8.36
CA HIS A 8 3.49 23.16 8.51
C HIS A 8 3.32 23.91 7.19
N GLU A 9 4.36 23.97 6.36
CA GLU A 9 4.29 24.52 5.01
C GLU A 9 3.32 23.72 4.12
N LEU A 10 3.34 22.39 4.22
CA LEU A 10 2.39 21.53 3.49
C LEU A 10 0.95 21.71 3.96
N GLU A 11 0.73 21.94 5.26
CA GLU A 11 -0.60 22.25 5.80
C GLU A 11 -1.12 23.58 5.28
N ALA A 12 -0.32 24.64 5.38
CA ALA A 12 -0.68 25.97 4.87
C ALA A 12 -0.92 25.94 3.35
N LEU A 13 -0.06 25.22 2.61
CA LEU A 13 -0.23 25.06 1.17
C LEU A 13 -1.49 24.26 0.83
N LEU A 14 -1.84 23.24 1.62
CA LEU A 14 -3.06 22.48 1.41
C LEU A 14 -4.29 23.36 1.58
N VAL A 15 -4.35 24.16 2.65
CA VAL A 15 -5.46 25.10 2.90
C VAL A 15 -5.60 26.08 1.74
N SER A 16 -4.51 26.77 1.37
CA SER A 16 -4.54 27.73 0.27
C SER A 16 -4.92 27.09 -1.07
N SER A 17 -4.46 25.85 -1.31
CA SER A 17 -4.83 25.13 -2.54
C SER A 17 -6.29 24.68 -2.55
N GLU A 18 -6.84 24.27 -1.40
CA GLU A 18 -8.27 23.93 -1.27
C GLU A 18 -9.17 25.15 -1.51
N GLU A 19 -8.76 26.35 -1.04
CA GLU A 19 -9.47 27.61 -1.27
C GLU A 19 -9.40 28.07 -2.73
N ASN A 20 -8.22 28.03 -3.34
CA ASN A 20 -8.00 28.60 -4.67
C ASN A 20 -8.41 27.66 -5.82
N ASN A 21 -8.10 26.36 -5.69
CA ASN A 21 -8.26 25.39 -6.77
C ASN A 21 -9.43 24.42 -6.53
N GLY A 22 -9.93 24.34 -5.30
CA GLY A 22 -10.97 23.42 -4.88
C GLY A 22 -10.44 22.07 -4.39
N ILE A 23 -11.23 21.41 -3.54
CA ILE A 23 -10.84 20.18 -2.82
C ILE A 23 -10.51 18.99 -3.75
N ASP A 24 -11.11 18.96 -4.94
CA ASP A 24 -11.00 17.88 -5.91
C ASP A 24 -9.95 18.14 -7.01
N HIS A 25 -9.24 19.27 -6.96
CA HIS A 25 -8.20 19.59 -7.93
C HIS A 25 -6.99 18.65 -7.81
N VAL A 26 -6.36 18.33 -8.95
CA VAL A 26 -5.23 17.38 -9.02
C VAL A 26 -4.05 17.80 -8.15
N ASP A 27 -3.71 19.10 -8.15
CA ASP A 27 -2.61 19.63 -7.33
C ASP A 27 -2.91 19.55 -5.84
N THR A 28 -4.14 19.88 -5.45
CA THR A 28 -4.63 19.78 -4.06
C THR A 28 -4.55 18.34 -3.57
N ALA A 29 -4.96 17.40 -4.43
CA ALA A 29 -4.85 15.97 -4.16
C ALA A 29 -3.40 15.48 -4.00
N GLU A 30 -2.45 16.06 -4.75
CA GLU A 30 -1.02 15.73 -4.65
C GLU A 30 -0.39 16.32 -3.38
N ILE A 31 -0.71 17.57 -3.02
CA ILE A 31 -0.27 18.18 -1.76
C ILE A 31 -0.78 17.35 -0.58
N ARG A 32 -2.07 16.99 -0.59
CA ARG A 32 -2.68 16.12 0.41
C ARG A 32 -1.98 14.76 0.51
N HIS A 33 -1.58 14.18 -0.62
CA HIS A 33 -0.84 12.92 -0.65
C HIS A 33 0.53 13.04 0.03
N LYS A 34 1.29 14.10 -0.30
CA LYS A 34 2.61 14.36 0.28
C LYS A 34 2.51 14.58 1.79
N LEU A 35 1.55 15.41 2.23
CA LEU A 35 1.30 15.65 3.65
C LEU A 35 0.95 14.35 4.40
N ALA A 36 0.15 13.47 3.81
CA ALA A 36 -0.17 12.16 4.40
C ALA A 36 1.08 11.29 4.60
N HIS A 37 2.01 11.29 3.63
CA HIS A 37 3.29 10.58 3.77
C HIS A 37 4.20 11.19 4.84
N CYS A 38 4.26 12.52 4.94
CA CYS A 38 5.01 13.18 6.01
C CYS A 38 4.45 12.80 7.38
N TYR A 39 3.12 12.79 7.55
CA TYR A 39 2.49 12.36 8.79
C TYR A 39 2.77 10.89 9.13
N ARG A 40 2.76 10.01 8.12
CA ARG A 40 3.15 8.60 8.30
C ARG A 40 4.62 8.47 8.72
N ALA A 41 5.51 9.30 8.18
CA ALA A 41 6.94 9.26 8.50
C ALA A 41 7.23 9.66 9.96
N ILE A 42 6.46 10.61 10.51
CA ILE A 42 6.52 10.99 11.93
C ILE A 42 5.59 10.13 12.83
N GLN A 43 5.11 9.00 12.31
CA GLN A 43 4.22 8.06 13.02
C GLN A 43 2.90 8.65 13.53
N ASN A 44 2.48 9.80 13.00
CA ASN A 44 1.14 10.32 13.23
C ASN A 44 0.15 9.67 12.25
N PHE A 45 -0.19 8.42 12.54
CA PHE A 45 -0.97 7.60 11.63
C PHE A 45 -2.41 8.08 11.47
N ASP A 46 -3.02 8.66 12.50
CA ASP A 46 -4.41 9.12 12.43
C ASP A 46 -4.58 10.25 11.40
N LYS A 47 -3.70 11.26 11.45
CA LYS A 47 -3.70 12.33 10.45
C LYS A 47 -3.39 11.80 9.06
N ALA A 48 -2.40 10.89 8.93
CA ALA A 48 -2.06 10.28 7.64
C ALA A 48 -3.25 9.52 7.03
N ILE A 49 -3.94 8.71 7.82
CA ILE A 49 -5.09 7.91 7.39
C ILE A 49 -6.25 8.81 6.93
N ILE A 50 -6.56 9.88 7.67
CA ILE A 50 -7.60 10.84 7.28
C ILE A 50 -7.28 11.45 5.91
N LEU A 51 -6.03 11.89 5.70
CA LEU A 51 -5.62 12.51 4.44
C LEU A 51 -5.62 11.51 3.28
N PHE A 52 -5.17 10.27 3.49
CA PHE A 52 -5.27 9.22 2.46
C PHE A 52 -6.71 8.91 2.10
N LYS A 53 -7.62 8.79 3.08
CA LYS A 53 -9.06 8.53 2.82
C LYS A 53 -9.70 9.65 2.00
N ARG A 54 -9.46 10.91 2.36
CA ARG A 54 -9.92 12.06 1.56
C ARG A 54 -9.41 12.00 0.13
N ASN A 55 -8.13 11.67 -0.05
CA ASN A 55 -7.54 11.61 -1.37
C ASN A 55 -8.06 10.45 -2.24
N ILE A 56 -8.43 9.33 -1.61
CA ILE A 56 -9.09 8.21 -2.29
C ILE A 56 -10.48 8.65 -2.75
N SER A 57 -11.27 9.30 -1.89
CA SER A 57 -12.62 9.77 -2.23
C SER A 57 -12.62 10.71 -3.44
N THR A 58 -11.69 11.68 -3.50
CA THR A 58 -11.51 12.53 -4.68
C THR A 58 -11.21 11.71 -5.93
N SER A 59 -10.22 10.80 -5.90
CA SER A 59 -9.90 9.98 -7.09
C SER A 59 -11.01 9.02 -7.50
N GLU A 60 -11.77 8.51 -6.55
CA GLU A 60 -12.87 7.60 -6.82
C GLU A 60 -13.99 8.32 -7.57
N LYS A 61 -14.35 9.54 -7.14
CA LYS A 61 -15.33 10.39 -7.83
C LYS A 61 -14.90 10.75 -9.25
N SER A 62 -13.61 11.08 -9.45
CA SER A 62 -13.14 11.60 -10.72
C SER A 62 -12.68 10.53 -11.72
N LEU A 63 -12.13 9.41 -11.24
CA LEU A 63 -11.50 8.37 -12.08
C LEU A 63 -12.17 6.99 -11.94
N GLY A 64 -12.98 6.78 -10.91
CA GLY A 64 -13.53 5.49 -10.55
C GLY A 64 -12.66 4.68 -9.59
N LEU A 65 -13.28 3.70 -8.92
CA LEU A 65 -12.69 2.91 -7.84
C LEU A 65 -11.53 2.00 -8.30
N THR A 66 -11.62 1.48 -9.53
CA THR A 66 -10.66 0.53 -10.10
C THR A 66 -9.56 1.19 -10.94
N HIS A 67 -9.59 2.52 -11.08
CA HIS A 67 -8.55 3.25 -11.81
C HIS A 67 -7.19 3.14 -11.11
N MET A 68 -6.10 3.04 -11.88
CA MET A 68 -4.76 2.76 -11.35
C MET A 68 -4.27 3.79 -10.32
N ILE A 69 -4.60 5.08 -10.52
CA ILE A 69 -4.28 6.13 -9.55
C ILE A 69 -5.04 5.91 -8.22
N THR A 70 -6.32 5.55 -8.29
CA THR A 70 -7.15 5.23 -7.13
C THR A 70 -6.61 4.01 -6.39
N LEU A 71 -6.27 2.93 -7.10
CA LEU A 71 -5.67 1.73 -6.50
C LEU A 71 -4.30 2.01 -5.85
N ARG A 72 -3.49 2.89 -6.43
CA ARG A 72 -2.22 3.34 -5.82
C ARG A 72 -2.47 4.07 -4.51
N ARG A 73 -3.43 5.00 -4.47
CA ARG A 73 -3.81 5.73 -3.25
C ARG A 73 -4.38 4.79 -2.17
N ARG A 74 -5.23 3.83 -2.55
CA ARG A 74 -5.73 2.76 -1.66
C ARG A 74 -4.59 1.91 -1.10
N SER A 75 -3.58 1.60 -1.92
CA SER A 75 -2.37 0.89 -1.46
C SER A 75 -1.59 1.70 -0.42
N SER A 76 -1.49 3.02 -0.57
CA SER A 76 -0.83 3.89 0.43
C SER A 76 -1.58 3.90 1.77
N LEU A 77 -2.92 3.93 1.74
CA LEU A 77 -3.74 3.78 2.95
C LEU A 77 -3.50 2.44 3.63
N ALA A 78 -3.53 1.33 2.88
CA ALA A 78 -3.30 0.00 3.43
C ALA A 78 -1.92 -0.16 4.08
N ASN A 79 -0.87 0.39 3.45
CA ASN A 79 0.47 0.44 4.03
C ASN A 79 0.53 1.29 5.32
N CYS A 80 -0.22 2.40 5.36
CA CYS A 80 -0.32 3.22 6.57
C CYS A 80 -1.01 2.48 7.71
N LEU A 81 -2.11 1.76 7.40
CA LEU A 81 -2.83 0.93 8.35
C LEU A 81 -1.93 -0.19 8.91
N TYR A 82 -1.18 -0.86 8.03
CA TYR A 82 -0.18 -1.85 8.44
C TYR A 82 0.86 -1.26 9.38
N ALA A 83 1.40 -0.08 9.07
CA ALA A 83 2.39 0.60 9.91
C ALA A 83 1.82 1.01 11.29
N SER A 84 0.51 1.26 11.36
CA SER A 84 -0.22 1.51 12.62
C SER A 84 -0.74 0.25 13.32
N SER A 85 -0.27 -0.94 12.92
CA SER A 85 -0.72 -2.24 13.45
C SER A 85 -2.21 -2.55 13.28
N ARG A 86 -2.91 -1.84 12.39
CA ARG A 86 -4.32 -2.07 12.02
C ARG A 86 -4.41 -3.10 10.90
N TYR A 87 -3.93 -4.30 11.16
CA TYR A 87 -3.70 -5.33 10.14
C TYR A 87 -4.97 -5.81 9.45
N ASP A 88 -6.08 -6.00 10.18
CA ASP A 88 -7.34 -6.47 9.59
C ASP A 88 -7.92 -5.46 8.57
N GLU A 89 -7.80 -4.17 8.85
CA GLU A 89 -8.19 -3.13 7.90
C GLU A 89 -7.28 -3.11 6.66
N ALA A 90 -5.97 -3.29 6.87
CA ALA A 90 -5.02 -3.39 5.76
C ALA A 90 -5.31 -4.62 4.89
N ILE A 91 -5.62 -5.78 5.48
CA ILE A 91 -5.98 -7.02 4.78
C ILE A 91 -7.17 -6.78 3.86
N ARG A 92 -8.29 -6.26 4.39
CA ARG A 92 -9.51 -6.00 3.59
C ARG A 92 -9.22 -5.12 2.37
N ILE A 93 -8.41 -4.08 2.56
CA ILE A 93 -8.06 -3.17 1.46
C ILE A 93 -7.13 -3.86 0.45
N PHE A 94 -6.10 -4.58 0.90
CA PHE A 94 -5.18 -5.28 0.00
C PHE A 94 -5.84 -6.41 -0.77
N GLU A 95 -6.79 -7.15 -0.19
CA GLU A 95 -7.58 -8.16 -0.89
C GLU A 95 -8.39 -7.55 -2.03
N SER A 96 -9.09 -6.45 -1.76
CA SER A 96 -9.84 -5.75 -2.80
C SER A 96 -8.93 -5.19 -3.90
N ILE A 97 -7.80 -4.58 -3.54
CA ILE A 97 -6.82 -4.10 -4.54
C ILE A 97 -6.23 -5.27 -5.35
N LEU A 98 -5.95 -6.41 -4.72
CA LEU A 98 -5.41 -7.58 -5.39
C LEU A 98 -6.41 -8.11 -6.42
N HIS A 99 -7.69 -8.19 -6.05
CA HIS A 99 -8.77 -8.54 -6.97
C HIS A 99 -8.83 -7.59 -8.18
N ASP A 100 -8.90 -6.28 -7.92
CA ASP A 100 -8.99 -5.25 -8.98
C ASP A 100 -7.76 -5.29 -9.92
N ARG A 101 -6.54 -5.35 -9.36
CA ARG A 101 -5.30 -5.43 -10.14
C ARG A 101 -5.18 -6.73 -10.92
N SER A 102 -5.60 -7.85 -10.35
CA SER A 102 -5.55 -9.15 -11.04
C SER A 102 -6.47 -9.16 -12.26
N ARG A 103 -7.65 -8.53 -12.15
CA ARG A 103 -8.60 -8.40 -13.27
C ARG A 103 -8.10 -7.42 -14.34
N SER A 104 -7.54 -6.28 -13.95
CA SER A 104 -7.15 -5.22 -14.89
C SER A 104 -5.76 -5.40 -15.52
N LEU A 105 -4.79 -5.90 -14.75
CA LEU A 105 -3.38 -5.99 -15.17
C LEU A 105 -2.91 -7.44 -15.35
N GLY A 106 -3.69 -8.40 -14.86
CA GLY A 106 -3.29 -9.79 -14.77
C GLY A 106 -2.51 -10.13 -13.49
N PRO A 107 -2.39 -11.43 -13.17
CA PRO A 107 -1.76 -11.92 -11.95
C PRO A 107 -0.24 -11.70 -11.89
N TYR A 108 0.41 -11.51 -13.04
CA TYR A 108 1.88 -11.42 -13.15
C TYR A 108 2.41 -9.99 -13.14
N HIS A 109 1.52 -8.99 -13.22
CA HIS A 109 1.95 -7.60 -13.26
C HIS A 109 2.70 -7.24 -11.96
N PRO A 110 3.81 -6.48 -12.02
CA PRO A 110 4.61 -6.14 -10.84
C PRO A 110 3.79 -5.54 -9.69
N ASP A 111 2.78 -4.72 -9.99
CA ASP A 111 1.87 -4.16 -8.99
C ASP A 111 0.93 -5.19 -8.35
N THR A 112 0.46 -6.18 -9.11
CA THR A 112 -0.35 -7.29 -8.58
C THR A 112 0.50 -8.11 -7.63
N LEU A 113 1.72 -8.48 -8.05
CA LEU A 113 2.66 -9.23 -7.22
C LEU A 113 3.10 -8.45 -5.98
N ARG A 114 3.28 -7.13 -6.07
CA ARG A 114 3.58 -6.29 -4.90
C ARG A 114 2.43 -6.27 -3.90
N THR A 115 1.19 -6.22 -4.38
CA THR A 115 -0.02 -6.26 -3.54
C THR A 115 -0.12 -7.60 -2.81
N GLN A 116 0.06 -8.71 -3.52
CA GLN A 116 0.04 -10.05 -2.94
C GLN A 116 1.11 -10.23 -1.85
N GLY A 117 2.34 -9.74 -2.09
CA GLY A 117 3.39 -9.76 -1.06
C GLY A 117 3.04 -8.93 0.18
N SER A 118 2.38 -7.78 -0.01
CA SER A 118 1.93 -6.92 1.11
C SER A 118 0.80 -7.57 1.90
N LEU A 119 -0.13 -8.23 1.20
CA LEU A 119 -1.21 -9.00 1.84
C LEU A 119 -0.67 -10.17 2.66
N ALA A 120 0.32 -10.91 2.12
CA ALA A 120 1.00 -11.98 2.83
C ALA A 120 1.69 -11.48 4.11
N ASN A 121 2.37 -10.33 4.05
CA ASN A 121 2.95 -9.69 5.25
C ASN A 121 1.89 -9.37 6.30
N CYS A 122 0.69 -8.91 5.90
CA CYS A 122 -0.39 -8.64 6.85
C CYS A 122 -0.88 -9.94 7.52
N TYR A 123 -1.06 -11.02 6.73
CA TYR A 123 -1.41 -12.33 7.29
C TYR A 123 -0.36 -12.85 8.28
N ARG A 124 0.92 -12.66 7.98
CA ARG A 124 2.01 -13.00 8.91
C ARG A 124 1.90 -12.20 10.22
N ALA A 125 1.58 -10.91 10.14
CA ALA A 125 1.51 -10.03 11.31
C ALA A 125 0.38 -10.42 12.30
N ILE A 126 -0.71 -11.03 11.81
CA ILE A 126 -1.80 -11.54 12.65
C ILE A 126 -1.63 -13.02 13.03
N GLY A 127 -0.49 -13.63 12.71
CA GLY A 127 -0.22 -15.04 13.03
C GLY A 127 -0.89 -16.06 12.09
N ALA A 128 -1.55 -15.63 11.01
CA ALA A 128 -2.10 -16.52 9.98
C ALA A 128 -0.99 -17.02 9.03
N LEU A 129 -0.04 -17.78 9.58
CA LEU A 129 1.23 -18.12 8.94
C LEU A 129 1.06 -19.02 7.71
N GLU A 130 0.09 -19.93 7.70
CA GLU A 130 -0.21 -20.81 6.57
C GLU A 130 -0.65 -19.98 5.36
N LYS A 131 -1.58 -19.04 5.57
CA LYS A 131 -2.11 -18.17 4.51
C LYS A 131 -1.03 -17.21 3.99
N SER A 132 -0.21 -16.66 4.89
CA SER A 132 0.98 -15.89 4.52
C SER A 132 1.94 -16.71 3.65
N LEU A 133 2.27 -17.93 4.07
CA LEU A 133 3.22 -18.80 3.39
C LEU A 133 2.70 -19.18 2.00
N GLN A 134 1.43 -19.52 1.88
CA GLN A 134 0.78 -19.81 0.59
C GLN A 134 0.96 -18.64 -0.38
N LEU A 135 0.60 -17.42 0.04
CA LEU A 135 0.69 -16.23 -0.81
C LEU A 135 2.13 -15.87 -1.16
N HIS A 136 3.07 -15.97 -0.22
CA HIS A 136 4.49 -15.73 -0.50
C HIS A 136 5.10 -16.76 -1.45
N ASN A 137 4.74 -18.04 -1.33
CA ASN A 137 5.20 -19.10 -2.23
C ASN A 137 4.69 -18.89 -3.65
N GLU A 138 3.40 -18.56 -3.82
CA GLU A 138 2.86 -18.24 -5.12
C GLU A 138 3.57 -17.02 -5.73
N ASN A 139 3.75 -15.95 -4.95
CA ASN A 139 4.46 -14.75 -5.40
C ASN A 139 5.89 -15.07 -5.86
N LEU A 140 6.62 -15.86 -5.06
CA LEU A 140 7.98 -16.29 -5.38
C LEU A 140 8.03 -17.12 -6.66
N ARG A 141 7.09 -18.07 -6.82
CA ARG A 141 6.98 -18.91 -8.03
C ARG A 141 6.79 -18.06 -9.27
N LEU A 142 5.91 -17.06 -9.21
CA LEU A 142 5.64 -16.15 -10.32
C LEU A 142 6.85 -15.26 -10.62
N ARG A 143 7.46 -14.63 -9.63
CA ARG A 143 8.65 -13.80 -9.84
C ARG A 143 9.83 -14.60 -10.40
N LYS A 144 10.08 -15.81 -9.90
CA LYS A 144 11.10 -16.72 -10.47
C LYS A 144 10.83 -17.02 -11.95
N LYS A 145 9.56 -17.27 -12.32
CA LYS A 145 9.17 -17.60 -13.69
C LYS A 145 9.39 -16.43 -14.67
N PHE A 146 9.08 -15.21 -14.26
CA PHE A 146 9.05 -14.06 -15.18
C PHE A 146 10.24 -13.10 -15.08
N LEU A 147 10.85 -12.98 -13.89
CA LEU A 147 11.98 -12.08 -13.63
C LEU A 147 13.30 -12.84 -13.44
N GLY A 148 13.23 -14.15 -13.19
CA GLY A 148 14.37 -15.00 -12.90
C GLY A 148 14.81 -14.97 -11.43
N SER A 149 15.68 -15.90 -11.06
CA SER A 149 16.11 -16.13 -9.67
C SER A 149 17.05 -15.07 -9.10
N ARG A 150 17.72 -14.29 -9.95
CA ARG A 150 18.68 -13.24 -9.55
C ARG A 150 18.05 -11.86 -9.42
N ASP A 151 16.80 -11.70 -9.81
CA ASP A 151 16.07 -10.46 -9.64
C ASP A 151 15.89 -10.12 -8.14
N GLU A 152 16.10 -8.85 -7.79
CA GLU A 152 16.06 -8.37 -6.40
C GLU A 152 14.71 -8.64 -5.72
N SER A 153 13.62 -8.50 -6.48
CA SER A 153 12.28 -8.73 -5.97
C SER A 153 11.96 -10.22 -5.80
N THR A 154 12.55 -11.08 -6.63
CA THR A 154 12.54 -12.54 -6.46
C THR A 154 13.29 -12.94 -5.18
N ILE A 155 14.49 -12.38 -4.96
CA ILE A 155 15.30 -12.64 -3.76
C ILE A 155 14.54 -12.20 -2.50
N SER A 156 13.96 -11.00 -2.53
CA SER A 156 13.15 -10.48 -1.40
C SER A 156 11.94 -11.38 -1.10
N SER A 157 11.29 -11.91 -2.13
CA SER A 157 10.18 -12.86 -1.97
C SER A 157 10.64 -14.18 -1.36
N ALA A 158 11.83 -14.67 -1.73
CA ALA A 158 12.41 -15.88 -1.15
C ALA A 158 12.74 -15.71 0.34
N ARG A 159 13.28 -14.54 0.72
CA ARG A 159 13.51 -14.19 2.13
C ARG A 159 12.20 -14.18 2.92
N ASN A 160 11.13 -13.63 2.37
CA ASN A 160 9.81 -13.62 3.01
C ASN A 160 9.22 -15.03 3.22
N VAL A 161 9.42 -15.95 2.26
CA VAL A 161 9.04 -17.37 2.44
C VAL A 161 9.82 -17.99 3.60
N ASN A 162 11.15 -17.83 3.62
CA ASN A 162 12.00 -18.40 4.66
C ASN A 162 11.65 -17.85 6.05
N LEU A 163 11.42 -16.54 6.16
CA LEU A 163 10.99 -15.91 7.41
C LEU A 163 9.66 -16.49 7.91
N THR A 164 8.69 -16.66 7.02
CA THR A 164 7.38 -17.22 7.41
C THR A 164 7.51 -18.67 7.88
N LYS A 165 8.30 -19.50 7.18
CA LYS A 165 8.58 -20.88 7.61
C LYS A 165 9.27 -20.93 8.97
N HIS A 166 10.25 -20.06 9.20
CA HIS A 166 10.94 -19.98 10.49
C HIS A 166 9.97 -19.65 11.63
N LEU A 167 9.04 -18.71 11.43
CA LEU A 167 8.03 -18.37 12.44
C LEU A 167 7.05 -19.53 12.70
N MET A 168 6.71 -20.34 11.69
CA MET A 168 5.87 -21.52 11.89
C MET A 168 6.57 -22.54 12.80
N HIS A 169 7.82 -22.88 12.48
CA HIS A 169 8.61 -23.81 13.31
C HIS A 169 8.84 -23.31 14.74
N ALA A 170 8.93 -22.00 14.95
CA ALA A 170 9.08 -21.41 16.28
C ALA A 170 7.77 -21.48 17.11
N ASN A 171 6.62 -21.56 16.45
CA ASN A 171 5.31 -21.66 17.11
C ASN A 171 4.86 -23.11 17.37
N ASP A 172 5.50 -24.09 16.71
CA ASP A 172 5.24 -25.53 16.87
C ASP A 172 6.02 -26.16 18.05
N LEU A 173 6.84 -25.37 18.76
CA LEU A 173 7.67 -25.77 19.92
C LEU A 173 7.09 -25.23 21.24
#